data_AF-A0A349L4P1-F1
#
_entry.id   AF-A0A349L4P1-F1
#
_cell.length_a   1.000
_cell.length_b   1.000
_cell.length_c   1.000
_cell.angle_alpha   90.00
_cell.angle_beta   90.00
_cell.angle_gamma   90.00
#
_symmetry.space_group_name_H-M   'P 1'
#
loop_
_entity.id
_entity.type
_entity.pdbx_description
1 polymer ?
#
loop_
_entity_poly.entity_id
_entity_poly.type
_entity_poly.pdbx_seq_one_letter_code
_entity_poly.pdbx_strand_id
1 'polypeptide(L)'
;MNRRDLIKALGALPLAASGRLLAAPAGKTKLLFVFLRGGYDAANLLVPVSSQFYYEARPNIAVPRPGADLNAALALNGDWGLHPALRESIYPL
;
A
#
# COMPACT_ATOMS: atom_id res chain seq x y z
N MET A 1 55.89 29.76 19.36
CA MET A 1 54.94 28.89 18.64
C MET A 1 55.42 28.71 17.20
N ASN A 2 55.65 27.47 16.76
CA ASN A 2 56.14 27.20 15.41
C ASN A 2 54.99 27.13 14.40
N ARG A 3 55.10 27.87 13.29
CA ARG A 3 54.15 27.85 12.16
C ARG A 3 53.82 26.44 11.64
N ARG A 4 54.75 25.50 11.79
CA ARG A 4 54.60 24.10 11.37
C ARG A 4 53.61 23.33 12.24
N ASP A 5 53.52 23.65 13.52
CA ASP A 5 52.62 22.96 14.44
C ASP A 5 51.17 23.42 14.24
N LEU A 6 50.99 24.70 13.86
CA LEU A 6 49.70 25.25 13.47
C LEU A 6 49.13 24.59 12.20
N ILE A 7 49.96 24.37 11.18
CA ILE A 7 49.53 23.71 9.94
C ILE A 7 49.17 22.24 10.19
N LYS A 8 49.93 21.54 11.05
CA LYS A 8 49.60 20.15 11.45
C LYS A 8 48.27 20.08 12.20
N ALA A 9 48.00 21.03 13.09
CA ALA A 9 46.74 21.10 13.81
C ALA A 9 45.56 21.38 12.86
N LEU A 10 45.71 22.33 11.93
CA LEU A 10 44.69 22.68 10.93
C LEU A 10 44.38 21.51 9.97
N GLY A 11 45.40 20.75 9.56
CA GLY A 11 45.23 19.58 8.69
C GLY A 11 44.48 18.41 9.34
N ALA A 12 44.40 18.36 10.67
CA ALA A 12 43.68 17.32 11.41
C ALA A 12 42.19 17.66 11.67
N LEU A 13 41.76 18.92 11.47
CA LEU A 13 40.36 19.33 11.67
C LEU A 13 39.31 18.56 10.82
N PRO A 14 39.57 18.18 9.55
CA PRO A 14 38.60 17.42 8.77
C PRO A 14 38.28 16.05 9.38
N LEU A 15 39.24 15.43 10.08
CA LEU A 15 39.05 14.14 10.76
C LEU A 15 38.23 14.27 12.04
N ALA A 16 38.15 15.46 12.65
CA ALA A 16 37.30 15.73 13.81
C ALA A 16 35.82 15.95 13.42
N ALA A 17 35.53 16.18 12.13
CA ALA A 17 34.18 16.40 11.62
C ALA A 17 33.59 15.17 10.90
N SER A 18 34.43 14.20 10.51
CA SER A 18 34.04 12.91 9.89
C SER A 18 33.37 11.97 10.89
N GLY A 19 32.16 12.30 11.31
CA GLY A 19 31.39 11.48 12.25
C GLY A 19 30.08 12.12 12.68
N ARG A 20 29.89 13.42 12.41
CA ARG A 20 28.58 14.06 12.57
C ARG A 20 27.73 13.76 11.34
N LEU A 21 27.13 12.58 11.32
CA LEU A 21 25.85 12.37 10.65
C LEU A 21 24.89 13.40 11.25
N LEU A 22 24.69 14.53 10.56
CA LEU A 22 23.55 15.40 10.83
C LEU A 22 22.34 14.49 10.66
N ALA A 23 21.76 14.09 11.79
CA ALA A 23 20.59 13.23 11.79
C ALA A 23 19.52 13.94 10.96
N ALA A 24 19.34 13.51 9.72
CA ALA A 24 18.18 13.90 8.94
C ALA A 24 16.99 13.50 9.82
N PRO A 25 16.08 14.44 10.17
CA PRO A 25 14.95 14.09 11.01
C PRO A 25 14.24 12.93 10.32
N ALA A 26 14.18 11.78 10.99
CA ALA A 26 13.45 10.63 10.49
C ALA A 26 12.07 11.15 10.10
N GLY A 27 11.78 11.20 8.79
CA GLY A 27 10.53 11.74 8.28
C GLY A 27 9.41 11.08 9.06
N LYS A 28 8.67 11.85 9.85
CA LYS A 28 7.64 11.34 10.75
C LYS A 28 6.40 10.93 9.95
N THR A 29 6.59 10.24 8.83
CA THR A 29 5.50 9.69 8.03
C THR A 29 4.94 8.51 8.78
N LYS A 30 3.94 8.80 9.61
CA LYS A 30 3.15 7.78 10.30
C LYS A 30 1.95 7.49 9.42
N LEU A 31 1.92 6.29 8.83
CA LEU A 31 0.71 5.77 8.19
C LEU A 31 -0.11 5.05 9.26
N LEU A 32 -1.34 5.53 9.48
CA LEU A 32 -2.33 4.84 10.30
C LEU A 32 -3.40 4.26 9.36
N PHE A 33 -3.42 2.93 9.22
CA PHE A 33 -4.44 2.22 8.47
C PHE A 33 -5.43 1.57 9.45
N VAL A 34 -6.62 2.15 9.55
CA VAL A 34 -7.69 1.65 10.43
C VAL A 34 -8.69 0.86 9.59
N PHE A 35 -8.76 -0.46 9.81
CA PHE A 35 -9.76 -1.32 9.20
C PHE A 35 -10.98 -1.42 10.12
N LEU A 36 -12.02 -0.65 9.83
CA LEU A 36 -13.29 -0.73 10.55
C LEU A 36 -14.13 -1.87 9.95
N ARG A 37 -14.14 -3.02 10.64
CA ARG A 37 -15.01 -4.15 10.27
C ARG A 37 -16.47 -3.71 10.33
N GLY A 38 -17.22 -3.98 9.27
CA GLY A 38 -18.66 -3.69 9.19
C GLY A 38 -19.02 -2.46 8.35
N GLY A 39 -18.04 -1.69 7.86
CA GLY A 39 -18.30 -0.58 6.93
C GLY A 39 -18.62 -1.03 5.49
N TYR A 40 -18.30 -2.28 5.15
CA TYR A 40 -18.62 -2.88 3.86
C TYR A 40 -18.55 -4.41 3.93
N ASP A 41 -19.14 -5.06 2.94
CA ASP A 41 -19.12 -6.51 2.78
C ASP A 41 -17.89 -6.96 1.98
N ALA A 42 -16.93 -7.60 2.67
CA ALA A 42 -15.66 -7.99 2.07
C ALA A 42 -15.82 -8.96 0.89
N ALA A 43 -16.78 -9.87 0.95
CA ALA A 43 -17.00 -10.85 -0.12
C ALA A 43 -17.79 -10.26 -1.31
N ASN A 44 -18.40 -9.07 -1.16
CA ASN A 44 -18.93 -8.32 -2.29
C ASN A 44 -17.90 -7.32 -2.85
N LEU A 45 -16.97 -6.82 -2.03
CA LEU A 45 -15.88 -5.97 -2.51
C LEU A 45 -14.83 -6.77 -3.30
N LEU A 46 -14.32 -7.85 -2.73
CA LEU A 46 -13.44 -8.82 -3.37
C LEU A 46 -14.18 -10.15 -3.49
N VAL A 47 -14.79 -10.34 -4.65
CA VAL A 47 -15.73 -11.41 -4.95
C VAL A 47 -14.97 -12.71 -5.27
N PRO A 48 -15.21 -13.82 -4.54
CA PRO A 48 -14.65 -15.13 -4.88
C PRO A 48 -15.46 -15.75 -6.02
N VAL A 49 -15.27 -15.27 -7.25
CA VAL A 49 -16.10 -15.60 -8.41
C VAL A 49 -16.10 -17.08 -8.80
N SER A 50 -15.13 -17.89 -8.36
CA SER A 50 -15.13 -19.34 -8.57
C SER A 50 -15.93 -20.11 -7.50
N SER A 51 -16.22 -19.51 -6.34
CA SER A 51 -16.85 -20.18 -5.21
C SER A 51 -18.36 -20.37 -5.39
N GLN A 52 -18.82 -21.63 -5.51
CA GLN A 52 -20.25 -21.95 -5.51
C GLN A 52 -20.95 -21.57 -4.20
N PHE A 53 -20.29 -21.81 -3.06
CA PHE A 53 -20.81 -21.48 -1.74
C PHE A 53 -21.15 -19.99 -1.60
N TYR A 54 -20.35 -19.09 -2.16
CA TYR A 54 -20.64 -17.65 -2.14
C TYR A 54 -22.00 -17.33 -2.78
N TYR A 55 -22.29 -17.92 -3.94
CA TYR A 55 -23.55 -17.71 -4.65
C TYR A 55 -24.74 -18.35 -3.93
N GLU A 56 -24.57 -19.56 -3.40
CA GLU A 56 -25.62 -20.27 -2.66
C GLU A 56 -25.96 -19.59 -1.33
N ALA A 57 -24.95 -19.09 -0.61
CA ALA A 57 -25.14 -18.41 0.67
C ALA A 57 -25.75 -17.00 0.50
N ARG A 58 -25.76 -16.44 -0.72
CA ARG A 58 -26.12 -15.03 -0.98
C ARG A 58 -27.04 -14.85 -2.19
N PRO A 59 -28.18 -15.57 -2.26
CA PRO A 59 -29.02 -15.61 -3.46
C PRO A 59 -29.53 -14.23 -3.90
N ASN A 60 -29.66 -13.28 -2.97
CA ASN A 60 -30.22 -11.96 -3.24
C ASN A 60 -29.19 -10.84 -3.43
N ILE A 61 -27.92 -11.08 -3.05
CA ILE A 61 -26.89 -10.02 -3.01
C ILE A 61 -25.56 -10.43 -3.62
N ALA A 62 -25.43 -11.67 -4.11
CA ALA A 62 -24.21 -12.11 -4.78
C ALA A 62 -23.94 -11.25 -6.03
N VAL A 63 -22.70 -10.81 -6.19
CA VAL A 63 -22.28 -10.09 -7.39
C VAL A 63 -22.19 -11.11 -8.55
N PRO A 64 -22.80 -10.85 -9.72
CA PRO A 64 -22.76 -11.77 -10.85
C PRO A 64 -21.33 -12.10 -11.28
N ARG A 65 -21.12 -13.34 -11.77
CA ARG A 65 -19.82 -13.77 -12.32
C ARG A 65 -19.39 -12.85 -13.48
N PRO A 66 -18.08 -12.65 -13.70
CA PRO A 66 -17.58 -11.80 -14.76
C PRO A 66 -18.17 -12.14 -16.12
N GLY A 67 -18.53 -11.12 -16.91
CA GLY A 67 -19.18 -11.28 -18.20
C GLY A 67 -19.40 -9.94 -18.89
N ALA A 68 -20.29 -9.92 -19.89
CA ALA A 68 -20.58 -8.72 -20.68
C ALA A 68 -21.42 -7.66 -19.94
N ASP A 69 -22.10 -8.04 -18.85
CA ASP A 69 -22.89 -7.10 -18.04
C ASP A 69 -21.98 -6.14 -17.26
N LEU A 70 -22.30 -4.85 -17.27
CA LEU A 70 -21.58 -3.83 -16.51
C LEU A 70 -21.70 -4.02 -14.99
N ASN A 71 -22.76 -4.70 -14.53
CA ASN A 71 -22.99 -5.05 -13.14
C ASN A 71 -22.30 -6.35 -12.70
N ALA A 72 -21.61 -7.04 -13.62
CA ALA A 72 -20.83 -8.22 -13.28
C ALA A 72 -19.54 -7.85 -12.55
N ALA A 73 -19.01 -8.80 -11.77
CA ALA A 73 -17.71 -8.65 -11.14
C ALA A 73 -16.63 -8.36 -12.19
N LEU A 74 -15.71 -7.46 -11.86
CA LEU A 74 -14.54 -7.15 -12.68
C LEU A 74 -13.51 -8.26 -12.45
N ALA A 75 -13.20 -9.08 -13.46
CA ALA A 75 -12.28 -10.19 -13.31
C ALA A 75 -10.87 -9.69 -12.94
N LEU A 76 -10.30 -10.24 -11.86
CA LEU A 76 -8.89 -10.08 -11.52
C LEU A 76 -8.09 -11.31 -12.00
N ASN A 77 -8.67 -12.50 -11.81
CA ASN A 77 -8.15 -13.77 -12.31
C ASN A 77 -9.29 -14.80 -12.40
N GLY A 78 -8.97 -16.09 -12.51
CA GLY A 78 -9.98 -17.16 -12.60
C GLY A 78 -10.81 -17.37 -11.33
N ASP A 79 -10.33 -16.91 -10.18
CA ASP A 79 -10.94 -17.17 -8.87
C ASP A 79 -11.56 -15.93 -8.23
N TRP A 80 -11.08 -14.74 -8.59
CA TRP A 80 -11.39 -13.49 -7.92
C TRP A 80 -11.82 -12.39 -8.89
N GLY A 81 -12.72 -11.53 -8.41
CA GLY A 81 -13.10 -10.29 -9.07
C GLY A 81 -13.38 -9.15 -8.09
N LEU A 82 -13.44 -7.92 -8.59
CA LEU A 82 -13.85 -6.74 -7.82
C LEU A 82 -15.32 -6.41 -8.04
N HIS A 83 -15.95 -5.77 -7.06
CA HIS A 83 -17.28 -5.17 -7.25
C HIS A 83 -17.27 -4.21 -8.46
N PRO A 84 -18.30 -4.22 -9.33
CA PRO A 84 -18.39 -3.30 -10.47
C PRO A 84 -18.33 -1.81 -10.12
N ALA A 85 -18.61 -1.46 -8.85
CA ALA A 85 -18.57 -0.08 -8.36
C ALA A 85 -17.14 0.47 -8.28
N LEU A 86 -16.14 -0.42 -8.28
CA LEU A 86 -14.72 -0.06 -8.21
C LEU A 86 -14.08 0.13 -9.60
N ARG A 87 -14.88 0.06 -10.68
CA ARG A 87 -14.41 0.14 -12.07
C ARG A 87 -13.61 1.40 -12.34
N GLU A 88 -14.07 2.55 -11.85
CA GLU A 88 -13.47 3.85 -12.15
C GLU A 88 -12.45 4.32 -11.10
N SER A 89 -12.33 3.60 -9.97
CA SER A 89 -11.52 4.06 -8.82
C SER A 89 -10.33 3.17 -8.50
N ILE A 90 -10.42 1.85 -8.75
CA ILE A 90 -9.38 0.88 -8.40
C ILE A 90 -8.95 0.04 -9.61
N TYR A 91 -9.87 -0.27 -10.52
CA TYR A 91 -9.57 -1.10 -11.69
C TYR A 91 -9.00 -0.26 -12.85
N PRO A 92 -8.10 -0.79 -13.71
CA PRO A 92 -7.28 -1.99 -13.54
C PRO A 92 -5.99 -1.62 -12.80
N LEU A 93 -5.59 -2.36 -11.76
CA LEU A 93 -4.29 -2.16 -11.13
C LEU A 93 -3.14 -2.35 -12.14
#